data_AF-A0A1N6H410-F1
#
_entry.id   AF-A0A1N6H410-F1
#
_cell.length_a   1.000
_cell.length_b   1.000
_cell.length_c   1.000
_cell.angle_alpha   90.00
_cell.angle_beta   90.00
_cell.angle_gamma   90.00
#
_symmetry.space_group_name_H-M   'P 1'
#
loop_
_entity.id
_entity.type
_entity.pdbx_description
1 polymer ?
#
loop_
_entity_poly.entity_id
_entity_poly.type
_entity_poly.pdbx_seq_one_letter_code
_entity_poly.pdbx_strand_id
1 'polypeptide(L)'
;MLRNILFFSISILLSSCFYPVLEGMHSYYEDAEQMLVYGILDGPLKFTEKYVLEYTINGKEQKDISYSQNDSNYKQTWSGSLKFYVASYCNVSMSGGDIFPSCRRRLSDVADVEIYIKRKSGGGRQLLAKKTVDIRDFHRSVLLTQVHFGSDKEQYKTRSRLNFEWDRSNPIVLDATNDTIYHYTVWYWDKMKEQEKIDPIEDDYLVEIPQSYKSIIKN
;
A
#
# COMPACT_ATOMS: atom_id res chain seq x y z
N MET A 1 -33.40 -50.30 -13.09
CA MET A 1 -33.00 -49.00 -13.67
C MET A 1 -33.49 -47.83 -12.81
N LEU A 2 -33.34 -47.90 -11.47
CA LEU A 2 -33.99 -46.97 -10.52
C LEU A 2 -33.10 -46.63 -9.30
N ARG A 3 -31.78 -46.80 -9.44
CA ARG A 3 -30.81 -46.61 -8.35
C ARG A 3 -29.86 -45.41 -8.54
N ASN A 4 -29.87 -44.79 -9.73
CA ASN A 4 -28.98 -43.67 -10.07
C ASN A 4 -29.66 -42.29 -10.04
N ILE A 5 -30.98 -42.22 -9.81
CA ILE A 5 -31.69 -40.93 -9.76
C ILE A 5 -31.60 -40.30 -8.36
N LEU A 6 -31.53 -41.10 -7.28
CA LEU A 6 -31.47 -40.57 -5.91
C LEU A 6 -30.14 -39.85 -5.56
N PHE A 7 -29.02 -40.25 -6.16
CA PHE A 7 -27.71 -39.63 -5.90
C PHE A 7 -27.54 -38.26 -6.59
N PHE A 8 -28.25 -38.03 -7.70
CA PHE A 8 -28.22 -36.74 -8.39
C PHE A 8 -29.05 -35.67 -7.66
N SER A 9 -30.16 -36.06 -7.02
CA SER A 9 -31.04 -35.12 -6.32
C SER A 9 -30.43 -34.56 -5.03
N ILE A 10 -29.67 -35.37 -4.28
CA ILE A 10 -29.02 -34.94 -3.02
C ILE A 10 -27.84 -33.99 -3.30
N SER A 11 -27.15 -34.17 -4.42
CA SER A 11 -26.01 -33.33 -4.82
C SER A 11 -26.45 -31.92 -5.24
N ILE A 12 -27.66 -31.79 -5.83
CA ILE A 12 -28.21 -30.49 -6.25
C ILE A 12 -28.80 -29.72 -5.05
N LEU A 13 -29.39 -30.41 -4.07
CA LEU A 13 -29.93 -29.78 -2.85
C LEU A 13 -28.86 -29.31 -1.86
N LEU A 14 -27.66 -29.90 -1.87
CA LEU A 14 -26.54 -29.38 -1.09
C LEU A 14 -25.85 -28.20 -1.79
N SER A 15 -25.84 -28.14 -3.13
CA SER A 15 -25.24 -27.02 -3.88
C SER A 15 -26.00 -25.70 -3.67
N SER A 16 -27.34 -25.73 -3.64
CA SER A 16 -28.17 -24.53 -3.52
C SER A 16 -28.15 -23.87 -2.14
N CYS A 17 -27.62 -24.53 -1.10
CA CYS A 17 -27.44 -23.93 0.22
C CYS A 17 -26.07 -23.25 0.42
N PHE A 18 -25.09 -23.49 -0.46
CA PHE A 18 -23.75 -22.85 -0.37
C PHE A 18 -23.61 -21.61 -1.26
N TYR A 19 -24.38 -21.50 -2.35
CA TYR A 19 -24.35 -20.32 -3.23
C TYR A 19 -24.81 -19.00 -2.59
N PRO A 20 -25.92 -18.92 -1.83
CA PRO A 20 -26.34 -17.64 -1.25
C PRO A 20 -25.40 -17.13 -0.14
N VAL A 21 -24.57 -18.00 0.44
CA VAL A 21 -23.55 -17.59 1.43
C VAL A 21 -22.38 -16.89 0.73
N LEU A 22 -21.99 -17.33 -0.47
CA LEU A 22 -20.90 -16.73 -1.24
C LEU A 22 -21.29 -15.38 -1.87
N GLU A 23 -22.51 -15.24 -2.39
CA GLU A 23 -22.99 -13.96 -2.94
C GLU A 23 -23.23 -12.91 -1.85
N GLY A 24 -23.82 -13.29 -0.71
CA GLY A 24 -23.98 -12.40 0.45
C GLY A 24 -22.65 -12.01 1.11
N MET A 25 -21.66 -12.90 1.06
CA MET A 25 -20.28 -12.57 1.44
C MET A 25 -19.68 -11.54 0.49
N HIS A 26 -19.78 -11.72 -0.83
CA HIS A 26 -19.23 -10.77 -1.81
C HIS A 26 -19.74 -9.33 -1.57
N SER A 27 -21.06 -9.16 -1.42
CA SER A 27 -21.68 -7.84 -1.20
C SER A 27 -21.29 -7.17 0.13
N TYR A 28 -21.08 -7.93 1.21
CA TYR A 28 -20.66 -7.34 2.50
C TYR A 28 -19.19 -6.86 2.48
N TYR A 29 -18.36 -7.40 1.58
CA TYR A 29 -16.94 -7.07 1.49
C TYR A 29 -16.62 -6.02 0.43
N GLU A 30 -17.48 -5.83 -0.57
CA GLU A 30 -17.43 -4.70 -1.51
C GLU A 30 -17.61 -3.35 -0.79
N ASP A 31 -18.25 -3.31 0.38
CA ASP A 31 -18.39 -2.07 1.15
C ASP A 31 -17.30 -1.89 2.22
N ALA A 32 -16.35 -2.83 2.34
CA ALA A 32 -15.28 -2.71 3.32
C ALA A 32 -14.38 -1.52 3.00
N GLU A 33 -14.16 -0.67 4.00
CA GLU A 33 -13.23 0.46 3.90
C GLU A 33 -11.79 -0.07 3.92
N GLN A 34 -10.96 0.44 3.00
CA GLN A 34 -9.62 -0.09 2.77
C GLN A 34 -8.55 0.99 2.87
N MET A 35 -7.39 0.59 3.39
CA MET A 35 -6.15 1.34 3.28
C MET A 35 -5.13 0.53 2.49
N LEU A 36 -4.71 1.08 1.36
CA LEU A 36 -3.56 0.60 0.60
C LEU A 36 -2.33 1.40 1.01
N VAL A 37 -1.29 0.72 1.49
CA VAL A 37 0.04 1.30 1.65
C VAL A 37 0.80 1.05 0.36
N TYR A 38 1.31 2.12 -0.25
CA TYR A 38 2.13 2.05 -1.45
C TYR A 38 3.41 2.85 -1.22
N GLY A 39 4.55 2.16 -1.17
CA GLY A 39 5.86 2.75 -0.92
C GLY A 39 6.81 2.53 -2.09
N ILE A 40 7.59 3.54 -2.42
CA ILE A 40 8.61 3.49 -3.46
C ILE A 40 9.95 3.91 -2.86
N LEU A 41 10.97 3.08 -3.07
CA LEU A 41 12.36 3.45 -2.81
C LEU A 41 13.14 3.34 -4.11
N ASP A 42 13.59 4.47 -4.63
CA ASP A 42 14.30 4.61 -5.89
C ASP A 42 15.67 5.26 -5.68
N GLY A 43 16.62 4.92 -6.55
CA GLY A 43 17.93 5.54 -6.58
C GLY A 43 19.05 4.60 -7.00
N PRO A 44 20.30 5.10 -6.95
CA PRO A 44 21.48 4.31 -7.30
C PRO A 44 21.60 3.05 -6.42
N LEU A 45 21.99 1.93 -7.03
CA LEU A 45 22.05 0.62 -6.38
C LEU A 45 22.84 0.65 -5.06
N LYS A 46 23.97 1.37 -5.04
CA LYS A 46 24.85 1.52 -3.86
C LYS A 46 24.15 2.11 -2.63
N PHE A 47 23.03 2.82 -2.81
CA PHE A 47 22.22 3.38 -1.73
C PHE A 47 21.01 2.49 -1.47
N THR A 48 20.22 2.17 -2.49
CA THR A 48 18.99 1.40 -2.34
C THR A 48 19.24 0.00 -1.79
N GLU A 49 20.40 -0.63 -2.01
CA GLU A 49 20.75 -1.90 -1.35
C GLU A 49 20.88 -1.79 0.17
N LYS A 50 21.37 -0.64 0.67
CA LYS A 50 21.69 -0.40 2.09
C LYS A 50 20.48 0.02 2.91
N TYR A 51 19.43 0.52 2.26
CA TYR A 51 18.27 1.07 2.94
C TYR A 51 16.97 0.32 2.61
N VAL A 52 16.03 0.40 3.54
CA VAL A 52 14.66 -0.10 3.41
C VAL A 52 13.69 0.90 4.02
N LEU A 53 12.47 0.95 3.50
CA LEU A 53 11.36 1.59 4.19
C LEU A 53 10.84 0.65 5.28
N GLU A 54 10.59 1.22 6.46
CA GLU A 54 9.97 0.56 7.61
C GLU A 54 8.70 1.33 7.97
N TYR A 55 7.60 0.61 8.16
CA TYR A 55 6.31 1.18 8.52
C TYR A 55 5.94 0.72 9.92
N THR A 56 5.46 1.66 10.73
CA THR A 56 4.87 1.39 12.03
C THR A 56 3.43 1.87 12.00
N ILE A 57 2.48 1.01 12.35
CA ILE A 57 1.06 1.35 12.47
C ILE A 57 0.65 1.18 13.93
N ASN A 58 0.09 2.23 14.54
CA ASN A 58 -0.33 2.27 15.94
C ASN A 58 0.77 1.78 16.90
N GLY A 59 2.02 2.24 16.66
CA GLY A 59 3.19 1.87 17.45
C GLY A 59 3.77 0.47 17.18
N LYS A 60 3.21 -0.31 16.24
CA LYS A 60 3.70 -1.66 15.89
C LYS A 60 4.33 -1.71 14.50
N GLU A 61 5.55 -2.24 14.42
CA GLU A 61 6.24 -2.49 13.14
C GLU A 61 5.45 -3.47 12.26
N GLN A 62 5.24 -3.09 11.01
CA GLN A 62 4.53 -3.88 10.01
C GLN A 62 5.53 -4.62 9.11
N LYS A 63 5.96 -5.82 9.56
CA LYS A 63 6.95 -6.66 8.85
C LYS A 63 6.46 -7.21 7.51
N ASP A 64 5.15 -7.21 7.35
CA ASP A 64 4.40 -7.69 6.21
C ASP A 64 4.36 -6.69 5.05
N ILE A 65 4.69 -5.42 5.30
CA ILE A 65 4.97 -4.42 4.25
C ILE A 65 6.41 -4.63 3.77
N SER A 66 6.59 -5.69 3.00
CA SER A 66 7.87 -6.03 2.38
C SER A 66 7.96 -5.52 0.95
N TYR A 67 9.18 -5.44 0.41
CA TYR A 67 9.38 -4.95 -0.93
C TYR A 67 9.53 -6.06 -1.96
N SER A 68 8.95 -5.84 -3.14
CA SER A 68 9.40 -6.48 -4.38
C SER A 68 10.41 -5.57 -5.07
N GLN A 69 11.45 -6.16 -5.68
CA GLN A 69 12.51 -5.41 -6.35
C GLN A 69 12.44 -5.70 -7.86
N ASN A 70 12.32 -4.65 -8.67
CA ASN A 70 12.26 -4.78 -10.13
C ASN A 70 13.53 -4.17 -10.76
N ASP A 71 14.56 -5.01 -10.88
CA ASP A 71 15.87 -4.60 -11.40
C ASP A 71 16.03 -4.81 -12.92
N SER A 72 15.25 -5.72 -13.53
CA SER A 72 15.54 -6.26 -14.87
C SER A 72 15.39 -5.24 -16.00
N ASN A 73 14.42 -4.33 -15.89
CA ASN A 73 14.22 -3.25 -16.86
C ASN A 73 14.99 -1.96 -16.51
N TYR A 74 15.45 -1.82 -15.26
CA TYR A 74 16.17 -0.63 -14.79
C TYR A 74 17.68 -0.70 -15.09
N LYS A 75 18.27 -1.90 -15.00
CA LYS A 75 19.71 -2.13 -15.23
C LYS A 75 20.19 -1.86 -16.66
N GLN A 76 19.30 -1.88 -17.66
CA GLN A 76 19.69 -1.73 -19.07
C GLN A 76 20.05 -0.29 -19.45
N THR A 77 19.62 0.70 -18.68
CA THR A 77 19.89 2.13 -18.94
C THR A 77 20.56 2.84 -17.76
N TRP A 78 20.47 2.31 -16.53
CA TRP A 78 21.03 2.97 -15.34
C TRP A 78 21.38 1.98 -14.21
N SER A 79 22.45 2.25 -13.45
CA SER A 79 22.88 1.45 -12.30
C SER A 79 22.06 1.73 -11.03
N GLY A 80 20.74 1.69 -11.16
CA GLY A 80 19.77 1.93 -10.08
C GLY A 80 19.03 0.68 -9.62
N SER A 81 18.21 0.85 -8.60
CA SER A 81 17.19 -0.14 -8.21
C SER A 81 15.93 0.56 -7.74
N LEU A 82 14.80 -0.07 -8.07
CA LEU A 82 13.47 0.36 -7.69
C LEU A 82 12.80 -0.72 -6.84
N LYS A 83 12.39 -0.34 -5.63
CA LYS A 83 11.68 -1.21 -4.68
C LYS A 83 10.27 -0.71 -4.45
N PHE A 84 9.32 -1.64 -4.53
CA PHE A 84 7.91 -1.38 -4.30
C PHE A 84 7.45 -2.06 -3.02
N TYR A 85 6.90 -1.30 -2.11
CA TYR A 85 6.33 -1.75 -0.83
C TYR A 85 4.81 -1.68 -0.96
N VAL A 86 4.13 -2.82 -0.85
CA VAL A 86 2.67 -2.84 -0.99
C VAL A 86 2.07 -3.66 0.14
N ALA A 87 1.09 -3.09 0.81
CA ALA A 87 0.24 -3.81 1.74
C ALA A 87 -1.17 -3.23 1.69
N SER A 88 -2.15 -4.05 2.04
CA SER A 88 -3.55 -3.66 2.08
C SER A 88 -4.15 -4.11 3.39
N TYR A 89 -5.00 -3.25 3.93
CA TYR A 89 -5.69 -3.41 5.20
C TYR A 89 -7.15 -3.00 5.05
N CYS A 90 -8.04 -3.61 5.85
CA CYS A 90 -9.47 -3.29 5.85
C CYS A 90 -10.02 -3.18 7.28
N ASN A 91 -11.14 -2.47 7.47
CA ASN A 91 -11.83 -2.34 8.76
C ASN A 91 -12.40 -3.70 9.28
N VAL A 92 -12.64 -4.63 8.36
CA VAL A 92 -13.10 -6.01 8.62
C VAL A 92 -11.97 -7.04 8.50
N SER A 93 -12.11 -8.17 9.18
CA SER A 93 -11.20 -9.33 9.03
C SER A 93 -11.89 -10.41 8.20
N MET A 94 -11.19 -10.97 7.22
CA MET A 94 -11.72 -12.00 6.33
C MET A 94 -11.05 -13.36 6.55
N SER A 95 -11.86 -14.39 6.78
CA SER A 95 -11.45 -15.79 6.78
C SER A 95 -11.27 -16.26 5.33
N GLY A 96 -10.08 -16.72 4.95
CA GLY A 96 -9.80 -17.16 3.57
C GLY A 96 -9.08 -16.11 2.72
N GLY A 97 -8.00 -15.51 3.27
CA GLY A 97 -7.24 -14.42 2.66
C GLY A 97 -6.72 -14.64 1.23
N ASP A 98 -6.77 -15.85 0.69
CA ASP A 98 -6.46 -16.14 -0.72
C ASP A 98 -7.56 -15.69 -1.68
N ILE A 99 -8.80 -15.61 -1.24
CA ILE A 99 -9.94 -15.17 -2.06
C ILE A 99 -10.04 -13.63 -2.07
N PHE A 100 -9.63 -12.98 -0.99
CA PHE A 100 -9.70 -11.52 -0.82
C PHE A 100 -8.35 -10.95 -0.36
N PRO A 101 -7.36 -10.88 -1.25
CA PRO A 101 -5.99 -10.51 -0.89
C PRO A 101 -5.84 -9.07 -0.37
N SER A 102 -6.76 -8.16 -0.73
CA SER A 102 -6.79 -6.78 -0.25
C SER A 102 -7.20 -6.64 1.23
N CYS A 103 -7.96 -7.60 1.79
CA CYS A 103 -8.49 -7.53 3.16
C CYS A 103 -7.95 -8.64 4.07
N ARG A 104 -6.73 -9.13 3.79
CA ARG A 104 -6.04 -10.11 4.65
C ARG A 104 -5.77 -9.59 6.07
N ARG A 105 -5.75 -8.27 6.25
CA ARG A 105 -5.31 -7.63 7.49
C ARG A 105 -6.37 -6.68 7.99
N ARG A 106 -6.68 -6.79 9.28
CA ARG A 106 -7.61 -5.89 9.94
C ARG A 106 -6.87 -4.63 10.40
N LEU A 107 -7.46 -3.49 10.12
CA LEU A 107 -7.11 -2.18 10.67
C LEU A 107 -8.33 -1.65 11.42
N SER A 108 -8.10 -0.81 12.42
CA SER A 108 -9.18 0.03 12.93
C SER A 108 -9.45 1.16 11.94
N ASP A 109 -10.65 1.72 12.01
CA ASP A 109 -11.10 2.90 11.26
C ASP A 109 -10.08 4.05 11.19
N VAL A 110 -9.28 4.23 12.24
CA VAL A 110 -8.22 5.24 12.30
C VAL A 110 -6.89 4.55 12.63
N ALA A 111 -5.83 4.98 11.95
CA ALA A 111 -4.49 4.45 12.09
C ALA A 111 -3.44 5.56 12.11
N ASP A 112 -2.60 5.57 13.14
CA ASP A 112 -1.40 6.39 13.19
C ASP A 112 -0.24 5.65 12.54
N VAL A 113 0.24 6.18 11.43
CA VAL A 113 1.30 5.59 10.62
C VAL A 113 2.57 6.43 10.74
N GLU A 114 3.65 5.78 11.12
CA GLU A 114 5.00 6.34 11.09
C GLU A 114 5.83 5.60 10.04
N ILE A 115 6.54 6.37 9.23
CA ILE A 115 7.33 5.86 8.11
C ILE A 115 8.78 6.23 8.34
N TYR A 116 9.66 5.24 8.26
CA TYR A 116 11.08 5.39 8.51
C TYR A 116 11.89 4.93 7.30
N ILE A 117 13.00 5.63 7.05
CA ILE A 117 14.10 5.06 6.27
C ILE A 117 15.07 4.39 7.24
N LYS A 118 15.32 3.10 7.04
CA LYS A 118 16.17 2.29 7.91
C LYS A 118 17.35 1.71 7.15
N ARG A 119 18.53 1.82 7.74
CA ARG A 119 19.74 1.18 7.23
C ARG A 119 19.73 -0.30 7.63
N LYS A 120 19.95 -1.19 6.67
CA LYS A 120 19.99 -2.65 6.91
C LYS A 120 21.11 -3.04 7.87
N SER A 121 22.28 -2.39 7.75
CA SER A 121 23.43 -2.60 8.63
C SER A 121 23.63 -1.40 9.56
N GLY A 122 23.89 -1.66 10.85
CA GLY A 122 24.18 -0.62 11.84
C GLY A 122 22.95 0.01 12.54
N GLY A 123 21.73 -0.44 12.24
CA GLY A 123 20.53 -0.18 13.06
C GLY A 123 19.96 1.25 13.04
N GLY A 124 20.60 2.19 12.37
CA GLY A 124 20.09 3.56 12.24
C GLY A 124 18.78 3.61 11.46
N ARG A 125 17.76 4.28 12.02
CA ARG A 125 16.52 4.62 11.33
C ARG A 125 16.21 6.09 11.54
N GLN A 126 15.65 6.72 10.52
CA GLN A 126 15.27 8.13 10.54
C GLN A 126 13.80 8.25 10.13
N LEU A 127 13.05 9.01 10.91
CA LEU A 127 11.64 9.26 10.65
C LEU A 127 11.49 10.15 9.42
N LEU A 128 10.68 9.71 8.46
CA LEU A 128 10.36 10.46 7.25
C LEU A 128 9.02 11.18 7.36
N ALA A 129 8.00 10.49 7.87
CA ALA A 129 6.64 11.02 7.97
C ALA A 129 5.87 10.41 9.13
N LYS A 130 4.93 11.21 9.65
CA LYS A 130 3.82 10.75 10.48
C LYS A 130 2.51 11.15 9.81
N LYS A 131 1.56 10.22 9.73
CA LYS A 131 0.24 10.45 9.15
C LYS A 131 -0.80 9.74 10.02
N THR A 132 -1.89 10.42 10.31
CA THR A 132 -3.11 9.78 10.81
C THR A 132 -4.02 9.55 9.62
N VAL A 133 -4.39 8.29 9.39
CA VAL A 133 -5.23 7.85 8.28
C VAL A 133 -6.57 7.40 8.84
N ASP A 134 -7.66 8.00 8.37
CA ASP A 134 -9.04 7.67 8.76
C ASP A 134 -9.79 7.11 7.55
N ILE A 135 -10.09 5.81 7.55
CA ILE A 135 -10.67 5.12 6.38
C ILE A 135 -12.20 5.19 6.31
N ARG A 136 -12.88 5.74 7.34
CA ARG A 136 -14.35 5.64 7.51
C ARG A 136 -15.24 6.25 6.44
N ASP A 137 -14.69 7.10 5.57
CA ASP A 137 -15.47 7.76 4.51
C ASP A 137 -14.92 7.45 3.12
N PHE A 138 -13.96 6.53 3.05
CA PHE A 138 -13.27 6.19 1.82
C PHE A 138 -13.32 4.68 1.64
N HIS A 139 -14.09 4.24 0.64
CA HIS A 139 -14.09 2.84 0.22
C HIS A 139 -12.65 2.35 -0.02
N ARG A 140 -11.82 3.16 -0.70
CA ARG A 140 -10.37 2.93 -0.84
C ARG A 140 -9.59 4.20 -0.55
N SER A 141 -8.64 4.09 0.37
CA SER A 141 -7.65 5.13 0.64
C SER A 141 -6.25 4.61 0.35
N VAL A 142 -5.35 5.50 -0.06
CA VAL A 142 -3.97 5.17 -0.42
C VAL A 142 -3.02 6.03 0.39
N LEU A 143 -2.15 5.40 1.18
CA LEU A 143 -0.99 6.03 1.78
C LEU A 143 0.21 5.82 0.86
N LEU A 144 0.53 6.84 0.08
CA LEU A 144 1.64 6.84 -0.87
C LEU A 144 2.89 7.45 -0.22
N THR A 145 3.97 6.69 -0.17
CA THR A 145 5.30 7.14 0.24
C THR A 145 6.26 6.97 -0.92
N GLN A 146 6.97 8.02 -1.30
CA GLN A 146 7.99 7.95 -2.32
C GLN A 146 9.30 8.54 -1.79
N VAL A 147 10.40 7.80 -1.97
CA VAL A 147 11.74 8.18 -1.53
C VAL A 147 12.74 7.96 -2.65
N HIS A 148 13.48 9.01 -2.99
CA HIS A 148 14.53 8.97 -4.00
C HIS A 148 15.88 9.33 -3.39
N PHE A 149 16.88 8.48 -3.58
CA PHE A 149 18.27 8.79 -3.22
C PHE A 149 18.94 9.59 -4.33
N GLY A 150 19.49 10.76 -3.99
CA GLY A 150 20.27 11.57 -4.91
C GLY A 150 20.45 12.99 -4.41
N SER A 151 21.48 13.67 -4.92
CA SER A 151 21.73 15.09 -4.65
C SER A 151 21.02 16.01 -5.64
N ASP A 152 20.65 15.50 -6.82
CA ASP A 152 20.11 16.29 -7.94
C ASP A 152 18.70 15.80 -8.32
N LYS A 153 17.67 16.62 -8.05
CA LYS A 153 16.26 16.30 -8.38
C LYS A 153 16.03 16.15 -9.88
N GLU A 154 16.73 16.90 -10.73
CA GLU A 154 16.45 16.98 -12.17
C GLU A 154 16.74 15.65 -12.87
N GLN A 155 17.70 14.88 -12.36
CA GLN A 155 18.00 13.54 -12.87
C GLN A 155 16.83 12.56 -12.75
N TYR A 156 15.87 12.82 -11.86
CA TYR A 156 14.80 11.89 -11.51
C TYR A 156 13.42 12.31 -12.01
N LYS A 157 13.24 13.56 -12.47
CA LYS A 157 11.98 14.04 -13.06
C LYS A 157 11.55 13.22 -14.28
N THR A 158 12.49 12.64 -15.01
CA THR A 158 12.23 11.77 -16.17
C THR A 158 11.98 10.30 -15.79
N ARG A 159 12.08 9.95 -14.49
CA ARG A 159 12.15 8.56 -14.00
C ARG A 159 10.89 8.07 -13.25
N SER A 160 10.05 8.98 -12.74
CA SER A 160 8.99 8.58 -11.82
C SER A 160 7.79 7.98 -12.56
N ARG A 161 7.61 6.66 -12.43
CA ARG A 161 6.44 5.91 -12.96
C ARG A 161 5.10 6.34 -12.36
N LEU A 162 5.15 7.03 -11.23
CA LEU A 162 4.04 7.68 -10.55
C LEU A 162 4.52 9.11 -10.39
N ASN A 163 3.75 10.11 -10.81
CA ASN A 163 4.22 11.49 -10.91
C ASN A 163 4.70 11.99 -9.53
N PHE A 164 5.99 11.84 -9.23
CA PHE A 164 6.53 12.27 -7.96
C PHE A 164 6.44 13.78 -7.93
N GLU A 165 5.73 14.34 -6.95
CA GLU A 165 5.57 15.78 -6.80
C GLU A 165 6.88 16.39 -6.30
N TRP A 166 7.85 16.53 -7.22
CA TRP A 166 9.22 17.00 -6.95
C TRP A 166 9.24 18.35 -6.23
N ASP A 167 8.28 19.20 -6.53
CA ASP A 167 8.13 20.54 -5.95
C ASP A 167 7.73 20.49 -4.47
N ARG A 168 7.11 19.40 -4.02
CA ARG A 168 6.67 19.20 -2.63
C ARG A 168 7.65 18.37 -1.79
N SER A 169 8.64 17.77 -2.44
CA SER A 169 9.67 17.00 -1.75
C SER A 169 10.75 17.91 -1.17
N ASN A 170 11.06 17.75 0.10
CA ASN A 170 12.20 18.43 0.74
C ASN A 170 13.39 17.48 0.82
N PRO A 171 14.62 17.97 0.61
CA PRO A 171 15.82 17.17 0.83
C PRO A 171 15.96 16.88 2.33
N ILE A 172 16.30 15.64 2.66
CA ILE A 172 16.67 15.22 4.01
C ILE A 172 18.06 14.62 3.93
N VAL A 173 18.96 15.07 4.81
CA VAL A 173 20.28 14.48 4.99
C VAL A 173 20.19 13.37 6.02
N LEU A 174 20.74 12.20 5.69
CA LEU A 174 20.72 11.04 6.57
C LEU A 174 21.83 11.12 7.63
N ASP A 175 21.42 11.01 8.89
CA ASP A 175 22.24 11.27 10.10
C ASP A 175 23.57 10.47 10.17
N ALA A 176 23.66 9.35 9.45
CA ALA A 176 24.79 8.41 9.54
C ALA A 176 25.72 8.38 8.32
N THR A 177 25.32 8.97 7.19
CA THR A 177 26.06 8.83 5.93
C THR A 177 26.23 10.11 5.16
N ASN A 178 25.54 11.19 5.58
CA ASN A 178 25.46 12.44 4.83
C ASN A 178 24.87 12.25 3.42
N ASP A 179 24.16 11.13 3.20
CA ASP A 179 23.42 10.89 1.97
C ASP A 179 22.18 11.79 1.94
N THR A 180 21.84 12.33 0.77
CA THR A 180 20.61 13.11 0.59
C THR A 180 19.52 12.23 -0.01
N ILE A 181 18.34 12.32 0.57
CA ILE A 181 17.11 11.76 0.01
C ILE A 181 16.10 12.88 -0.26
N TYR A 182 15.26 12.66 -1.26
CA TYR A 182 14.04 13.41 -1.47
C TYR A 182 12.87 12.51 -1.10
N HIS A 183 11.99 13.02 -0.25
CA HIS A 183 10.88 12.25 0.29
C HIS A 183 9.57 13.03 0.17
N TYR A 184 8.52 12.28 -0.13
CA TYR A 184 7.16 12.75 -0.17
C TYR A 184 6.23 11.64 0.34
N THR A 185 5.32 11.98 1.26
CA THR A 185 4.27 11.08 1.73
C THR A 185 2.94 11.80 1.74
N VAL A 186 1.96 11.23 1.04
CA VAL A 186 0.59 11.74 0.98
C VAL A 186 -0.44 10.64 1.12
N TRP A 187 -1.59 11.06 1.65
CA TRP A 187 -2.75 10.24 1.84
C TRP A 187 -3.82 10.68 0.83
N TYR A 188 -4.26 9.75 0.00
CA TYR A 188 -5.23 9.98 -1.05
C TYR A 188 -6.51 9.19 -0.80
N TRP A 189 -7.62 9.75 -1.24
CA TRP A 189 -8.84 9.02 -1.57
C TRP A 189 -8.70 8.54 -3.00
N ASP A 190 -8.85 7.25 -3.22
CA ASP A 190 -8.92 6.68 -4.54
C ASP A 190 -10.38 6.52 -4.96
N LYS A 191 -10.76 7.31 -5.98
CA LYS A 191 -12.14 7.42 -6.45
C LYS A 191 -12.54 6.36 -7.49
N MET A 192 -11.65 5.47 -7.91
CA MET A 192 -12.02 4.47 -8.91
C MET A 192 -13.16 3.59 -8.41
N LYS A 193 -14.12 3.31 -9.29
CA LYS A 193 -15.19 2.35 -9.03
C LYS A 193 -14.73 0.94 -9.40
N GLU A 194 -15.21 -0.06 -8.68
CA GLU A 194 -14.67 -1.43 -8.69
C GLU A 194 -14.67 -2.17 -10.04
N GLN A 195 -15.40 -1.70 -11.05
CA GLN A 195 -15.53 -2.37 -12.36
C GLN A 195 -14.33 -2.17 -13.30
N GLU A 196 -13.33 -1.36 -12.91
CA GLU A 196 -12.16 -1.01 -13.74
C GLU A 196 -10.85 -1.60 -13.19
N LYS A 197 -10.90 -2.78 -12.56
CA LYS A 197 -9.72 -3.38 -11.88
C LYS A 197 -8.86 -4.23 -12.82
N ILE A 198 -7.94 -3.63 -13.58
CA ILE A 198 -6.66 -4.25 -13.97
C ILE A 198 -5.64 -3.11 -14.10
N ASP A 199 -4.47 -3.20 -13.46
CA ASP A 199 -3.31 -2.29 -13.60
C ASP A 199 -3.29 -0.98 -12.74
N PRO A 200 -2.09 -0.36 -12.56
CA PRO A 200 -1.70 0.29 -11.31
C PRO A 200 -2.39 1.63 -11.09
N ILE A 201 -2.52 2.01 -9.81
CA ILE A 201 -3.02 3.29 -9.30
C ILE A 201 -2.83 4.42 -10.34
N GLU A 202 -3.91 4.85 -10.97
CA GLU A 202 -3.89 5.94 -11.93
C GLU A 202 -4.05 7.27 -11.18
N ASP A 203 -3.09 8.17 -11.37
CA ASP A 203 -3.01 9.46 -10.65
C ASP A 203 -4.30 10.29 -10.82
N ASP A 204 -5.01 10.13 -11.95
CA ASP A 204 -6.24 10.86 -12.29
C ASP A 204 -7.41 10.60 -11.33
N TYR A 205 -7.39 9.49 -10.60
CA TYR A 205 -8.43 9.13 -9.63
C TYR A 205 -8.03 9.37 -8.17
N LEU A 206 -6.80 9.81 -7.93
CA LEU A 206 -6.31 10.13 -6.59
C LEU A 206 -6.66 11.56 -6.21
N VAL A 207 -7.35 11.71 -5.09
CA VAL A 207 -7.64 13.01 -4.49
C VAL A 207 -6.97 13.10 -3.14
N GLU A 208 -6.05 14.04 -2.98
CA GLU A 208 -5.34 14.22 -1.71
C GLU A 208 -6.34 14.55 -0.60
N ILE A 209 -6.25 13.79 0.49
CA ILE A 209 -7.03 14.05 1.68
C ILE A 209 -6.20 14.99 2.57
N PRO A 210 -6.74 16.18 2.92
CA PRO A 210 -5.98 17.15 3.69
C PRO A 210 -5.67 16.61 5.08
N GLN A 211 -4.49 16.94 5.63
CA GLN A 211 -4.11 16.51 6.98
C GLN A 211 -5.08 16.98 8.08
N SER A 212 -5.84 18.05 7.83
CA SER A 212 -6.87 18.55 8.73
C SER A 212 -8.14 17.69 8.75
N TYR A 213 -8.28 16.75 7.81
CA TYR A 213 -9.43 15.86 7.71
C TYR A 213 -9.59 15.05 9.00
N LYS A 214 -10.74 15.26 9.66
CA LYS A 214 -11.12 14.64 10.94
C LYS A 214 -10.03 14.73 12.04
N SER A 215 -9.35 15.88 12.16
CA SER A 215 -8.53 16.23 13.34
C SER A 215 -9.33 16.42 14.65
N ILE A 216 -10.63 16.17 14.65
CA ILE A 216 -11.49 16.23 15.83
C ILE A 216 -11.54 14.83 16.44
N ILE A 217 -10.54 14.51 17.25
CA ILE A 217 -10.67 13.47 18.27
C ILE A 217 -11.85 13.90 19.14
N LYS A 218 -12.97 13.16 19.06
CA LYS A 218 -14.01 13.30 20.09
C LYS A 218 -13.39 12.79 21.38
N ASN A 219 -13.17 13.71 22.33
CA ASN A 219 -12.87 13.42 23.73
C ASN A 219 -13.88 12.44 24.32
#